data_AF-A0A4C1VSE2-F1
#
_entry.id   AF-A0A4C1VSE2-F1
#
_cell.length_a   1.000
_cell.length_b   1.000
_cell.length_c   1.000
_cell.angle_alpha   90.00
_cell.angle_beta   90.00
_cell.angle_gamma   90.00
#
_symmetry.space_group_name_H-M   'P 1'
#
loop_
_entity.id
_entity.type
_entity.pdbx_description
1 polymer ?
#
loop_
_entity_poly.entity_id
_entity_poly.type
_entity_poly.pdbx_seq_one_letter_code
_entity_poly.pdbx_strand_id
1 'polypeptide(L)'
;MEGYDDWKHIVDAIERHETSKIHLDSCLTYQQWRLHGALDEEQESVTKKEKSFWRQVLSRLLEVTLILSTCNLAFRGHREKADSNDPSSLGNFLSIIELLRKYDPILQELLSKPKS
;
A
#
# COMPACT_ATOMS: atom_id res chain seq x y z
N MET A 1 -1.59 41.29 -7.04
CA MET A 1 -1.18 41.32 -5.63
C MET A 1 -0.61 42.68 -5.37
N GLU A 2 -1.36 43.56 -4.71
CA GLU A 2 -0.84 44.84 -4.24
C GLU A 2 -0.05 44.56 -2.96
N GLY A 3 1.21 45.00 -2.93
CA GLY A 3 2.08 44.86 -1.76
C GLY A 3 1.77 45.94 -0.73
N TYR A 4 2.25 45.74 0.50
CA TYR A 4 2.14 46.73 1.56
C TYR A 4 3.20 47.83 1.35
N ASP A 5 2.74 49.07 1.23
CA ASP A 5 3.51 50.25 0.85
C ASP A 5 3.64 51.29 1.97
N ASP A 6 2.91 51.12 3.08
CA ASP A 6 2.98 52.00 4.25
C ASP A 6 3.96 51.51 5.33
N TRP A 7 5.23 51.50 4.97
CA TRP A 7 6.34 51.04 5.82
C TRP A 7 6.47 51.78 7.16
N LYS A 8 5.95 53.01 7.27
CA LYS A 8 6.01 53.80 8.51
C LYS A 8 5.14 53.21 9.62
N HIS A 9 4.06 52.53 9.26
CA HIS A 9 3.13 51.90 10.21
C HIS A 9 3.22 50.38 10.18
N ILE A 10 4.34 49.84 9.72
CA ILE A 10 4.50 48.38 9.53
C ILE A 10 4.42 47.62 10.85
N VAL A 11 4.89 48.19 11.95
CA VAL A 11 4.83 47.56 13.28
C VAL A 11 3.37 47.36 13.70
N ASP A 12 2.56 48.41 13.62
CA ASP A 12 1.13 48.35 13.94
C ASP A 12 0.38 47.41 12.99
N ALA A 13 0.82 47.31 11.73
CA ALA A 13 0.25 46.40 10.75
C ALA A 13 0.57 44.93 11.05
N ILE A 14 1.80 44.64 11.49
CA ILE A 14 2.21 43.31 11.94
C ILE A 14 1.42 42.92 13.19
N GLU A 15 1.33 43.80 14.18
CA GLU A 15 0.61 43.52 15.42
C GLU A 15 -0.89 43.25 15.16
N ARG A 16 -1.52 44.05 14.28
CA ARG A 16 -2.90 43.78 13.83
C ARG A 16 -3.03 42.47 13.07
N HIS A 17 -2.03 42.07 12.30
CA HIS A 17 -2.05 40.80 11.57
C HIS A 17 -1.89 39.62 12.54
N GLU A 18 -0.91 39.64 13.43
CA GLU A 18 -0.62 38.56 14.39
C GLU A 18 -1.79 38.33 15.36
N THR A 19 -2.48 39.40 15.75
CA THR A 19 -3.69 39.33 16.59
C THR A 19 -4.97 39.05 15.81
N SER A 20 -4.91 39.08 14.47
CA SER A 20 -6.08 38.82 13.65
C SER A 20 -6.54 37.37 13.80
N LYS A 21 -7.85 37.17 13.69
CA LYS A 21 -8.45 35.83 13.66
C LYS A 21 -7.88 34.96 12.53
N ILE A 22 -7.54 35.57 11.39
CA ILE A 22 -6.98 34.86 10.24
C ILE A 22 -5.62 34.24 10.58
N HIS A 23 -4.74 35.00 11.24
CA HIS A 23 -3.45 34.49 11.68
C HIS A 23 -3.62 33.36 12.71
N LEU A 24 -4.47 33.56 13.71
CA LEU A 24 -4.75 32.55 14.73
C LEU A 24 -5.33 31.26 14.14
N ASP A 25 -6.35 31.35 13.28
CA ASP A 25 -6.96 30.19 12.62
C ASP A 25 -5.93 29.46 11.73
N SER A 26 -5.05 30.20 11.05
CA SER A 26 -3.98 29.62 10.23
C SER A 26 -2.94 28.88 11.07
N CYS A 27 -2.50 29.47 12.19
CA CYS A 27 -1.58 28.85 13.13
C CYS A 27 -2.18 27.59 13.77
N LEU A 28 -3.46 27.64 14.17
CA LEU A 28 -4.17 26.47 14.69
C LEU A 28 -4.28 25.35 13.64
N THR A 29 -4.65 25.69 12.41
CA THR A 29 -4.74 24.74 11.29
C THR A 29 -3.37 24.08 11.03
N TYR A 30 -2.31 24.87 10.99
CA TYR A 30 -0.95 24.36 10.81
C TYR A 30 -0.51 23.45 11.97
N GLN A 31 -0.83 23.82 13.22
CA GLN A 31 -0.50 23.01 14.38
C GLN A 31 -1.27 21.69 14.39
N GLN A 32 -2.55 21.70 14.01
CA GLN A 32 -3.35 20.49 13.85
C GLN A 32 -2.78 19.58 12.75
N TRP A 33 -2.43 20.13 11.59
CA TRP A 33 -1.76 19.39 10.52
C TRP A 33 -0.43 18.78 11.00
N ARG A 34 0.38 19.54 11.74
CA ARG A 34 1.66 19.06 12.27
C ARG A 34 1.49 17.94 13.30
N LEU A 35 0.43 17.96 14.10
CA LEU A 35 0.17 16.96 15.13
C LEU A 35 -0.43 15.67 14.55
N HIS A 36 -1.29 15.78 13.54
CA HIS A 36 -2.04 14.65 12.99
C HIS A 36 -1.49 14.12 11.66
N GLY A 37 -0.52 14.81 11.05
CA GLY A 37 -0.01 14.50 9.72
C GLY A 37 -0.99 14.89 8.61
N ALA A 38 -0.54 14.81 7.36
CA ALA A 38 -1.43 14.93 6.21
C ALA A 38 -2.19 13.60 6.02
N LEU A 39 -3.48 13.67 5.65
CA LEU A 39 -4.21 12.50 5.10
C LEU A 39 -3.43 11.79 3.97
N ASP A 40 -2.62 12.56 3.24
CA ASP A 40 -1.76 12.07 2.17
C ASP A 40 -0.66 11.11 2.68
N GLU A 41 -0.10 11.32 3.87
CA GLU A 41 0.94 10.44 4.43
C GLU A 41 0.37 9.07 4.82
N GLU A 42 -0.83 9.05 5.43
CA GLU A 42 -1.50 7.80 5.77
C GLU A 42 -1.86 7.01 4.50
N GLN A 43 -2.42 7.69 3.50
CA GLN A 43 -2.78 7.09 2.22
C GLN A 43 -1.55 6.56 1.46
N GLU A 44 -0.44 7.31 1.49
CA GLU A 44 0.83 6.87 0.90
C GLU A 44 1.37 5.64 1.65
N SER A 45 1.23 5.59 2.97
CA SER A 45 1.65 4.45 3.79
C SER A 45 0.88 3.18 3.45
N VAL A 46 -0.44 3.27 3.25
CA VAL A 46 -1.29 2.14 2.84
C VAL A 46 -0.87 1.66 1.46
N THR A 47 -0.70 2.58 0.52
CA THR A 47 -0.24 2.27 -0.84
C THR A 47 1.12 1.59 -0.84
N LYS A 48 2.07 2.06 -0.01
CA LYS A 48 3.41 1.46 0.14
C LYS A 48 3.33 0.04 0.69
N LYS A 49 2.50 -0.19 1.72
CA LYS A 49 2.28 -1.53 2.30
C LYS A 49 1.70 -2.50 1.26
N GLU A 50 0.69 -2.07 0.51
CA GLU A 50 0.05 -2.90 -0.51
C GLU A 50 1.02 -3.24 -1.66
N LYS A 51 1.79 -2.27 -2.14
CA LYS A 51 2.87 -2.50 -3.12
C LYS A 51 3.90 -3.49 -2.59
N SER A 52 4.30 -3.37 -1.33
CA SER A 52 5.25 -4.30 -0.69
C SER A 52 4.69 -5.72 -0.62
N PHE A 53 3.42 -5.86 -0.23
CA PHE A 53 2.73 -7.15 -0.19
C PHE A 53 2.71 -7.82 -1.57
N TRP A 54 2.27 -7.12 -2.62
CA TRP A 54 2.19 -7.69 -3.96
C TRP A 54 3.56 -8.02 -4.57
N ARG A 55 4.61 -7.25 -4.25
CA ARG A 55 5.99 -7.61 -4.64
C ARG A 55 6.44 -8.91 -4.00
N GLN A 56 6.13 -9.09 -2.71
CA GLN A 56 6.45 -10.33 -1.98
C GLN A 56 5.70 -11.53 -2.54
N VAL A 57 4.41 -11.37 -2.87
CA VAL A 57 3.62 -12.39 -3.58
C VAL A 57 4.29 -12.76 -4.91
N LEU A 58 4.55 -11.76 -5.76
CA LEU A 58 5.11 -11.99 -7.09
C LEU A 58 6.45 -12.71 -7.06
N SER A 59 7.34 -12.35 -6.11
CA SER A 59 8.63 -13.01 -5.94
C SER A 59 8.48 -14.53 -5.76
N ARG A 60 7.55 -14.95 -4.88
CA ARG A 60 7.30 -16.37 -4.61
C ARG A 60 6.72 -17.10 -5.81
N LEU A 61 5.76 -16.47 -6.50
CA LEU A 61 5.18 -17.05 -7.72
C LEU A 61 6.24 -17.23 -8.82
N LEU A 62 7.16 -16.28 -8.95
CA LEU A 62 8.27 -16.36 -9.89
C LEU A 62 9.28 -17.44 -9.51
N GLU A 63 9.59 -17.61 -8.22
CA GLU A 63 10.47 -18.69 -7.76
C GLU A 63 9.89 -20.08 -8.07
N VAL A 64 8.60 -20.29 -7.77
CA VAL A 64 7.91 -21.56 -8.13
C VAL A 64 7.92 -21.76 -9.65
N THR A 65 7.66 -20.70 -10.41
CA THR A 65 7.70 -20.74 -11.88
C THR A 65 9.07 -21.12 -12.40
N LEU A 66 10.12 -20.50 -11.85
CA LEU A 66 11.50 -20.74 -12.22
C LEU A 66 11.88 -22.19 -11.94
N ILE A 67 11.62 -22.70 -10.73
CA ILE A 67 11.93 -24.08 -10.36
C ILE A 67 11.26 -25.06 -11.31
N LEU A 68 9.95 -24.91 -11.55
CA LEU A 68 9.21 -25.79 -12.47
C LEU A 68 9.81 -25.76 -13.88
N SER A 69 10.14 -24.58 -14.39
CA SER A 69 10.76 -24.44 -15.72
C SER A 69 12.14 -25.09 -15.79
N THR A 70 13.00 -24.84 -14.79
CA THR A 70 14.38 -25.37 -14.76
C THR A 70 14.42 -26.88 -14.60
N CYS A 71 13.42 -27.46 -13.92
CA CYS A 71 13.29 -28.89 -13.73
C CYS A 71 12.48 -29.58 -14.85
N ASN A 72 12.07 -28.86 -15.90
CA ASN A 72 11.18 -29.35 -16.96
C ASN A 72 9.89 -29.99 -16.42
N LEU A 73 9.37 -29.47 -15.31
CA LEU A 73 8.12 -29.92 -14.72
C LEU A 73 6.95 -29.16 -15.35
N ALA A 74 5.91 -29.90 -15.74
CA ALA A 74 4.68 -29.29 -16.20
C ALA A 74 4.09 -28.40 -15.10
N PHE A 75 3.66 -27.19 -15.45
CA PHE A 75 3.05 -26.27 -14.50
C PHE A 75 1.66 -26.74 -14.07
N ARG A 76 0.95 -27.34 -15.02
CA ARG A 76 -0.43 -27.79 -14.91
C ARG A 76 -0.54 -29.30 -15.06
N GLY A 77 -1.56 -29.88 -14.44
CA GLY A 77 -1.94 -31.28 -14.64
C GLY A 77 -2.62 -31.51 -16.00
N HIS A 78 -2.72 -32.78 -16.41
CA HIS A 78 -3.39 -33.16 -17.66
C HIS A 78 -4.89 -32.82 -17.66
N ARG A 79 -5.52 -32.77 -16.48
CA ARG A 79 -6.93 -32.38 -16.26
C ARG A 79 -7.03 -31.50 -15.02
N GLU A 80 -7.01 -30.19 -15.21
CA GLU A 80 -7.32 -29.23 -14.15
C GLU A 80 -8.78 -28.78 -14.28
N LYS A 81 -9.56 -28.90 -13.22
CA LYS A 81 -10.84 -28.20 -13.10
C LYS A 81 -10.64 -27.12 -12.05
N ALA A 82 -10.87 -25.86 -12.43
CA ALA A 82 -10.66 -24.71 -11.56
C ALA A 82 -11.55 -24.71 -10.29
N ASP A 83 -12.60 -25.55 -10.29
CA ASP A 83 -13.64 -25.60 -9.27
C ASP A 83 -13.84 -27.00 -8.67
N SER A 84 -12.92 -27.94 -8.90
CA SER A 84 -12.99 -29.22 -8.18
C SER A 84 -12.30 -29.06 -6.83
N ASN A 85 -13.04 -29.32 -5.75
CA ASN A 85 -12.53 -29.57 -4.40
C ASN A 85 -11.62 -30.82 -4.29
N ASP A 86 -11.11 -31.31 -5.42
CA ASP A 86 -10.25 -32.47 -5.52
C ASP A 86 -8.78 -32.02 -5.58
N PRO A 87 -7.97 -32.24 -4.53
CA PRO A 87 -6.56 -31.87 -4.52
C PRO A 87 -5.75 -32.56 -5.63
N SER A 88 -6.21 -33.72 -6.13
CA SER A 88 -5.55 -34.44 -7.22
C SER A 88 -5.74 -33.78 -8.60
N SER A 89 -6.63 -32.77 -8.68
CA SER A 89 -6.86 -31.97 -9.89
C SER A 89 -5.98 -30.73 -10.00
N LEU A 90 -5.20 -30.42 -8.96
CA LEU A 90 -4.28 -29.27 -8.95
C LEU A 90 -2.97 -29.66 -9.64
N GLY A 91 -2.54 -28.91 -10.65
CA GLY A 91 -1.20 -29.08 -11.22
C GLY A 91 -0.08 -28.71 -10.26
N ASN A 92 1.16 -28.94 -10.69
CA ASN A 92 2.34 -28.77 -9.85
C ASN A 92 2.46 -27.35 -9.28
N PHE A 93 2.14 -26.32 -10.08
CA PHE A 93 2.19 -24.94 -9.61
C PHE A 93 1.25 -24.69 -8.43
N LEU A 94 -0.04 -24.98 -8.60
CA LEU A 94 -1.04 -24.76 -7.54
C LEU A 94 -0.79 -25.65 -6.32
N SER A 95 -0.34 -26.90 -6.54
CA SER A 95 0.02 -27.81 -5.46
C SER A 95 1.16 -27.27 -4.60
N ILE A 96 2.20 -26.70 -5.23
CA ILE A 96 3.32 -26.07 -4.51
C ILE A 96 2.85 -24.82 -3.77
N ILE A 97 2.02 -23.97 -4.40
CA ILE A 97 1.48 -22.78 -3.74
C ILE A 97 0.60 -23.14 -2.52
N GLU A 98 -0.25 -24.16 -2.62
CA GLU A 98 -1.05 -24.67 -1.50
C GLU A 98 -0.17 -25.26 -0.38
N LEU A 99 0.94 -25.91 -0.73
CA LEU A 99 1.92 -26.37 0.25
C LEU A 99 2.59 -25.19 0.95
N LEU A 100 3.11 -24.22 0.19
CA LEU A 100 3.80 -23.05 0.73
C LEU A 100 2.89 -22.20 1.60
N ARG A 101 1.59 -22.10 1.29
CA ARG A 101 0.59 -21.41 2.12
C ARG A 101 0.63 -21.82 3.60
N LYS A 102 0.96 -23.09 3.89
CA LYS A 102 1.02 -23.60 5.27
C LYS A 102 2.18 -23.01 6.09
N TYR A 103 3.21 -22.48 5.42
CA TYR A 103 4.46 -22.05 6.04
C TYR A 103 4.80 -20.59 5.71
N ASP A 104 4.23 -20.04 4.64
CA ASP A 104 4.46 -18.66 4.19
C ASP A 104 3.24 -17.78 4.51
N PRO A 105 3.39 -16.80 5.43
CA PRO A 105 2.27 -15.95 5.84
C PRO A 105 1.76 -15.03 4.73
N ILE A 106 2.59 -14.66 3.75
CA ILE A 106 2.17 -13.80 2.63
C ILE A 106 1.24 -14.58 1.71
N LEU A 107 1.56 -15.84 1.41
CA LEU A 107 0.68 -16.70 0.61
C LEU A 107 -0.57 -17.11 1.39
N GLN A 108 -0.47 -17.29 2.71
CA GLN A 108 -1.63 -17.51 3.57
C GLN A 108 -2.59 -16.31 3.52
N GLU A 109 -2.06 -15.09 3.66
CA GLU A 109 -2.88 -13.89 3.55
C GLU A 109 -3.50 -13.79 2.15
N LEU A 110 -2.71 -13.94 1.08
CA LEU A 110 -3.20 -13.88 -0.30
C LEU A 110 -4.40 -14.81 -0.53
N LEU A 111 -4.29 -16.07 -0.11
CA LEU A 111 -5.29 -17.12 -0.38
C LEU A 111 -6.48 -17.10 0.58
N SER A 112 -6.41 -16.31 1.65
CA SER A 112 -7.54 -16.05 2.55
C SER A 112 -8.36 -14.82 2.13
N LYS A 113 -7.87 -13.99 1.20
CA LYS A 113 -8.65 -12.90 0.64
C LYS A 113 -9.85 -13.44 -0.16
N PRO A 114 -11.03 -12.80 -0.07
CA PRO A 114 -12.20 -13.22 -0.82
C PRO A 114 -11.93 -13.15 -2.33
N LYS A 115 -12.44 -14.14 -3.07
CA LYS A 115 -12.43 -14.12 -4.54
C LYS A 115 -13.37 -13.00 -5.00
N SER A 116 -12.86 -12.00 -5.72
CA SER A 116 -13.67 -10.95 -6.38
C SER A 116 -14.57 -11.51 -7.47
#